data_AF-A0A9E5EIU4-F1
#
_entry.id   AF-A0A9E5EIU4-F1
#
_cell.length_a   1.000
_cell.length_b   1.000
_cell.length_c   1.000
_cell.angle_alpha   90.00
_cell.angle_beta   90.00
_cell.angle_gamma   90.00
#
_symmetry.space_group_name_H-M   'P 1'
#
loop_
_entity.id
_entity.type
_entity.pdbx_description
1 polymer ?
#
loop_
_entity_poly.entity_id
_entity_poly.type
_entity_poly.pdbx_seq_one_letter_code
_entity_poly.pdbx_strand_id
1 'polypeptide(L)'
;ILSVGTNTLTAIFTASNATNYVSPLTNTVSLVVNSAYAFNLTEWLKGQTMSPAILAKLAIGGASSALANDGEIPVVTLDSDKLFLSAIVRTNGPVGLVVVGEVGASLTNWSTNGVAVTTSTNTNEVPVGHQRRVFSIDRSNSATRQFLRLKATMP
;
A
#
# COMPACT_ATOMS: atom_id res chain seq x y z
N ILE A 1 -21.12 -0.37 -12.44
CA ILE A 1 -20.01 0.43 -11.86
C ILE A 1 -20.66 1.56 -11.07
N LEU A 2 -20.29 1.74 -9.79
CA LEU A 2 -20.86 2.80 -8.95
C LEU A 2 -20.02 4.07 -9.07
N SER A 3 -20.67 5.22 -9.07
CA SER A 3 -20.00 6.52 -9.07
C SER A 3 -19.37 6.79 -7.70
N VAL A 4 -18.36 7.65 -7.69
CA VAL A 4 -17.81 8.22 -6.46
C VAL A 4 -18.91 8.90 -5.65
N GLY A 5 -18.86 8.76 -4.33
CA GLY A 5 -19.80 9.31 -3.37
C GLY A 5 -20.53 8.22 -2.57
N THR A 6 -21.49 8.66 -1.76
CA THR A 6 -22.38 7.75 -1.04
C THR A 6 -23.44 7.21 -1.98
N ASN A 7 -23.44 5.90 -2.19
CA ASN A 7 -24.43 5.19 -2.97
C ASN A 7 -25.34 4.43 -2.02
N THR A 8 -26.65 4.61 -2.17
CA THR A 8 -27.63 3.79 -1.45
C THR A 8 -27.98 2.60 -2.33
N LEU A 9 -27.64 1.40 -1.86
CA LEU A 9 -28.03 0.15 -2.49
C LEU A 9 -29.28 -0.37 -1.81
N THR A 10 -30.30 -0.68 -2.60
CA THR A 10 -31.59 -1.16 -2.11
C THR A 10 -31.82 -2.59 -2.60
N ALA A 11 -32.06 -3.49 -1.65
CA ALA A 11 -32.55 -4.83 -1.94
C ALA A 11 -34.02 -4.93 -1.50
N ILE A 12 -34.88 -5.34 -2.42
CA ILE A 12 -36.31 -5.53 -2.17
C ILE A 12 -36.60 -7.01 -2.24
N PHE A 13 -37.07 -7.58 -1.14
CA PHE A 13 -37.52 -8.97 -1.07
C PHE A 13 -39.04 -9.01 -1.13
N THR A 14 -39.56 -9.60 -2.20
CA THR A 14 -41.01 -9.79 -2.39
C THR A 14 -41.34 -11.25 -2.18
N ALA A 15 -42.16 -11.55 -1.19
CA ALA A 15 -42.65 -12.90 -0.96
C ALA A 15 -43.69 -13.27 -2.02
N SER A 16 -43.62 -14.49 -2.55
CA SER A 16 -44.64 -15.03 -3.46
C SER A 16 -45.97 -15.32 -2.76
N ASN A 17 -45.97 -15.43 -1.42
CA ASN A 17 -47.14 -15.59 -0.56
C ASN A 17 -46.99 -14.69 0.67
N ALA A 18 -47.88 -13.71 0.84
CA ALA A 18 -47.81 -12.69 1.89
C ALA A 18 -48.57 -13.04 3.18
N THR A 19 -49.23 -14.20 3.25
CA THR A 19 -50.15 -14.53 4.36
C THR A 19 -49.47 -14.56 5.74
N ASN A 20 -48.15 -14.81 5.79
CA ASN A 20 -47.36 -14.82 7.03
C ASN A 20 -46.05 -14.01 6.96
N TYR A 21 -45.85 -13.21 5.91
CA TYR A 21 -44.58 -12.50 5.70
C TYR A 21 -44.85 -11.03 5.43
N VAL A 22 -44.02 -10.15 6.01
CA VAL A 22 -43.99 -8.72 5.63
C VAL A 22 -43.38 -8.63 4.23
N SER A 23 -44.17 -8.19 3.26
CA SER A 23 -43.76 -8.11 1.86
C SER A 23 -44.35 -6.87 1.18
N PRO A 24 -43.53 -6.07 0.45
CA PRO A 24 -42.08 -6.24 0.29
C PRO A 24 -41.30 -5.82 1.55
N LEU A 25 -40.18 -6.48 1.82
CA LEU A 25 -39.19 -6.02 2.79
C LEU A 25 -38.04 -5.33 2.07
N THR A 26 -37.82 -4.07 2.41
CA THR A 26 -36.75 -3.24 1.83
C THR A 26 -35.58 -3.17 2.79
N ASN A 27 -34.40 -3.56 2.32
CA ASN A 27 -33.13 -3.36 3.03
C ASN A 27 -32.29 -2.35 2.26
N THR A 28 -31.74 -1.36 2.99
CA THR A 28 -30.85 -0.35 2.42
C THR A 28 -29.46 -0.47 3.02
N VAL A 29 -28.44 -0.43 2.16
CA VAL A 29 -27.03 -0.36 2.54
C VAL A 29 -26.43 0.91 1.96
N SER A 30 -25.78 1.71 2.80
CA SER A 30 -24.98 2.84 2.34
C SER A 30 -23.56 2.36 2.02
N LEU A 31 -23.17 2.47 0.74
CA LEU A 31 -21.83 2.18 0.27
C LEU A 31 -21.15 3.49 -0.14
N VAL A 32 -20.07 3.85 0.56
CA VAL A 32 -19.26 5.00 0.20
C VAL A 32 -18.16 4.57 -0.77
N VAL A 33 -18.21 5.12 -1.99
CA VAL A 33 -17.16 4.94 -3.01
C VAL A 33 -16.29 6.19 -3.00
N ASN A 34 -15.08 6.10 -2.48
CA ASN A 34 -14.16 7.23 -2.50
C ASN A 34 -13.58 7.43 -3.90
N SER A 35 -13.33 8.68 -4.29
CA SER A 35 -12.53 8.96 -5.50
C SER A 35 -11.15 8.34 -5.34
N ALA A 36 -10.63 7.76 -6.42
CA ALA A 36 -9.20 7.55 -6.51
C ALA A 36 -8.54 8.93 -6.36
N TYR A 37 -7.70 9.11 -5.34
CA TYR A 37 -6.89 10.31 -5.22
C TYR A 37 -5.95 10.33 -6.43
N ALA A 38 -6.15 11.28 -7.34
CA ALA A 38 -5.26 11.51 -8.46
C ALA A 38 -4.00 12.19 -7.94
N PHE A 39 -2.91 11.43 -7.83
CA PHE A 39 -1.64 11.98 -7.41
C PHE A 39 -1.11 12.97 -8.44
N ASN A 40 -0.89 14.22 -8.01
CA ASN A 40 -0.27 15.25 -8.82
C ASN A 40 1.22 15.33 -8.48
N LEU A 41 2.06 14.77 -9.36
CA LEU A 41 3.51 14.74 -9.18
C LEU A 41 4.12 16.15 -9.14
N THR A 42 3.68 17.06 -10.02
CA THR A 42 4.20 18.43 -10.09
C THR A 42 3.97 19.17 -8.78
N GLU A 43 2.76 19.06 -8.22
CA GLU A 43 2.43 19.65 -6.93
C GLU A 43 3.20 19.03 -5.78
N TRP A 44 3.38 17.71 -5.78
CA TRP A 44 4.14 17.03 -4.74
C TRP A 44 5.64 17.39 -4.79
N LEU A 45 6.21 17.55 -5.99
CA LEU A 45 7.61 17.91 -6.21
C LEU A 45 7.96 19.33 -5.73
N LYS A 46 6.99 20.25 -5.70
CA LYS A 46 7.23 21.65 -5.30
C LYS A 46 8.43 22.29 -6.01
N GLY A 47 8.53 22.05 -7.33
CA GLY A 47 9.60 22.57 -8.18
C GLY A 47 10.95 21.84 -8.08
N GLN A 48 11.06 20.76 -7.29
CA GLN A 48 12.26 19.94 -7.23
C GLN A 48 12.40 19.05 -8.47
N THR A 49 13.64 18.84 -8.91
CA THR A 49 13.97 17.86 -9.96
C THR A 49 13.94 16.44 -9.41
N MET A 50 13.37 15.49 -10.15
CA MET A 50 13.39 14.08 -9.75
C MET A 50 14.82 13.56 -9.64
N SER A 51 15.20 13.11 -8.44
CA SER A 51 16.49 12.48 -8.13
C SER A 51 16.25 11.13 -7.43
N PRO A 52 17.24 10.24 -7.31
CA PRO A 52 17.06 8.99 -6.58
C PRO A 52 16.58 9.18 -5.13
N ALA A 53 17.06 10.22 -4.44
CA ALA A 53 16.63 10.54 -3.08
C ALA A 53 15.17 11.00 -3.04
N ILE A 54 14.76 11.83 -4.00
CA ILE A 54 13.37 12.31 -4.11
C ILE A 54 12.43 11.16 -4.53
N LEU A 55 12.89 10.25 -5.40
CA LEU A 55 12.14 9.06 -5.76
C LEU A 55 11.92 8.15 -4.54
N ALA A 56 12.96 7.91 -3.74
CA ALA A 56 12.83 7.12 -2.52
C ALA A 56 11.82 7.76 -1.56
N LYS A 57 11.88 9.09 -1.37
CA LYS A 57 10.96 9.86 -0.52
C LYS A 57 9.52 9.89 -1.05
N LEU A 58 9.35 9.92 -2.36
CA LEU A 58 8.05 9.82 -3.03
C LEU A 58 7.40 8.46 -2.78
N ALA A 59 8.20 7.40 -2.91
CA ALA A 59 7.73 6.03 -2.97
C ALA A 59 7.58 5.39 -1.60
N ILE A 60 8.42 5.78 -0.63
CA ILE A 60 8.59 5.12 0.66
C ILE A 60 8.48 6.17 1.79
N GLY A 61 7.72 5.83 2.84
CA GLY A 61 7.59 6.62 4.06
C GLY A 61 6.40 7.59 4.08
N GLY A 62 5.79 7.89 2.94
CA GLY A 62 4.52 8.65 2.92
C GLY A 62 4.67 10.16 3.10
N ALA A 63 5.83 10.73 2.77
CA ALA A 63 6.05 12.18 2.86
C ALA A 63 5.01 12.99 2.07
N SER A 64 4.54 14.10 2.63
CA SER A 64 3.50 14.94 2.01
C SER A 64 3.99 15.74 0.81
N SER A 65 5.29 15.99 0.70
CA SER A 65 5.95 16.62 -0.46
C SER A 65 7.44 16.28 -0.53
N ALA A 66 8.10 16.63 -1.64
CA ALA A 66 9.55 16.49 -1.79
C ALA A 66 10.35 17.25 -0.72
N LEU A 67 9.79 18.36 -0.20
CA LEU A 67 10.43 19.23 0.78
C LEU A 67 10.06 18.91 2.24
N ALA A 68 9.01 18.12 2.48
CA ALA A 68 8.52 17.82 3.82
C ALA A 68 9.38 16.78 4.55
N ASN A 69 9.47 16.82 5.87
CA ASN A 69 10.22 15.84 6.68
C ASN A 69 9.28 15.01 7.57
N ASP A 70 8.09 14.73 7.06
CA ASP A 70 6.99 14.05 7.75
C ASP A 70 6.82 12.58 7.32
N GLY A 71 7.76 12.05 6.54
CA GLY A 71 7.78 10.66 6.16
C GLY A 71 8.16 9.74 7.34
N GLU A 72 7.51 8.59 7.42
CA GLU A 72 7.85 7.55 8.38
C GLU A 72 9.04 6.71 7.89
N ILE A 73 10.02 6.49 8.76
CA ILE A 73 11.18 5.66 8.46
C ILE A 73 10.77 4.18 8.45
N PRO A 74 11.16 3.38 7.44
CA PRO A 74 10.95 1.94 7.44
C PRO A 74 11.53 1.28 8.69
N VAL A 75 10.78 0.33 9.25
CA VAL A 75 11.19 -0.42 10.44
C VAL A 75 11.67 -1.80 10.03
N VAL A 76 12.85 -2.18 10.52
CA VAL A 76 13.39 -3.54 10.36
C VAL A 76 13.22 -4.29 11.67
N THR A 77 12.62 -5.47 11.60
CA THR A 77 12.50 -6.38 12.74
C THR A 77 12.96 -7.78 12.37
N LEU A 78 13.32 -8.54 13.40
CA LEU A 78 13.77 -9.90 13.30
C LEU A 78 12.96 -10.75 14.28
N ASP A 79 12.47 -11.89 13.82
CA ASP A 79 12.02 -12.98 14.70
C ASP A 79 12.94 -14.20 14.59
N SER A 80 12.50 -15.37 15.07
CA SER A 80 13.27 -16.62 15.02
C SER A 80 13.62 -17.05 13.59
N ASP A 81 12.78 -16.75 12.61
CA ASP A 81 12.82 -17.39 11.29
C ASP A 81 12.93 -16.40 10.14
N LYS A 82 12.57 -15.13 10.34
CA LYS A 82 12.39 -14.15 9.27
C LYS A 82 12.95 -12.78 9.61
N LEU A 83 13.55 -12.18 8.58
CA LEU A 83 13.84 -10.74 8.55
C LEU A 83 12.65 -10.03 7.92
N PHE A 84 12.13 -9.02 8.61
CA PHE A 84 11.04 -8.18 8.13
C PHE A 84 11.51 -6.75 7.92
N LEU A 85 10.98 -6.12 6.88
CA LEU A 85 11.06 -4.70 6.65
C LEU A 85 9.65 -4.17 6.39
N SER A 86 9.17 -3.31 7.27
CA SER A 86 7.86 -2.67 7.19
C SER A 86 8.03 -1.24 6.71
N ALA A 87 7.26 -0.83 5.71
CA ALA A 87 7.30 0.53 5.18
C ALA A 87 5.93 0.98 4.70
N ILE A 88 5.67 2.28 4.79
CA ILE A 88 4.58 2.93 4.05
C ILE A 88 5.02 3.06 2.59
N VAL A 89 4.23 2.51 1.66
CA VAL A 89 4.52 2.49 0.23
C VAL A 89 3.43 3.23 -0.52
N ARG A 90 3.80 4.14 -1.42
CA ARG A 90 2.84 4.84 -2.29
C ARG A 90 2.19 3.86 -3.27
N THR A 91 0.86 3.88 -3.34
CA THR A 91 0.06 2.97 -4.19
C THR A 91 -0.61 3.67 -5.37
N ASN A 92 -0.67 5.01 -5.34
CA ASN A 92 -1.29 5.83 -6.39
C ASN A 92 -0.30 6.78 -7.07
N GLY A 93 0.99 6.42 -7.10
CA GLY A 93 2.03 7.28 -7.66
C GLY A 93 1.96 7.43 -9.18
N PRO A 94 2.94 8.12 -9.78
CA PRO A 94 3.06 8.23 -11.22
C PRO A 94 3.08 6.86 -11.90
N VAL A 95 2.64 6.80 -13.15
CA VAL A 95 2.65 5.57 -13.95
C VAL A 95 4.06 4.99 -14.00
N GLY A 96 4.18 3.69 -13.72
CA GLY A 96 5.46 2.98 -13.71
C GLY A 96 6.23 3.09 -12.39
N LEU A 97 5.73 3.82 -11.38
CA LEU A 97 6.30 3.76 -10.05
C LEU A 97 6.11 2.35 -9.47
N VAL A 98 7.22 1.71 -9.11
CA VAL A 98 7.24 0.37 -8.51
C VAL A 98 8.14 0.40 -7.27
N VAL A 99 7.68 -0.25 -6.20
CA VAL A 99 8.48 -0.52 -5.00
C VAL A 99 8.51 -2.02 -4.77
N VAL A 100 9.72 -2.60 -4.77
CA VAL A 100 9.97 -4.01 -4.48
C VAL A 100 10.90 -4.15 -3.30
N GLY A 101 10.78 -5.28 -2.61
CA GLY A 101 11.81 -5.73 -1.68
C GLY A 101 12.86 -6.55 -2.43
N GLU A 102 14.13 -6.33 -2.12
CA GLU A 102 15.24 -7.10 -2.65
C GLU A 102 16.06 -7.68 -1.50
N VAL A 103 16.45 -8.94 -1.66
CA VAL A 103 17.35 -9.67 -0.76
C VAL A 103 18.72 -9.84 -1.41
N GLY A 104 19.77 -9.83 -0.59
CA GLY A 104 21.12 -10.19 -0.99
C GLY A 104 21.88 -10.85 0.15
N ALA A 105 22.87 -11.70 -0.18
CA ALA A 105 23.86 -12.20 0.77
C ALA A 105 25.06 -11.23 0.95
N SER A 106 25.13 -10.22 0.08
CA SER A 106 26.10 -9.12 0.09
C SER A 106 25.40 -7.82 -0.31
N LEU A 107 26.11 -6.70 -0.25
CA LEU A 107 25.59 -5.40 -0.67
C LEU A 107 25.66 -5.16 -2.19
N THR A 108 26.11 -6.16 -2.97
CA THR A 108 26.34 -6.02 -4.42
C THR A 108 25.37 -6.82 -5.27
N ASN A 109 24.89 -7.97 -4.79
CA ASN A 109 24.04 -8.88 -5.54
C ASN A 109 22.64 -8.93 -4.92
N TRP A 110 21.66 -8.39 -5.65
CA TRP A 110 20.29 -8.20 -5.17
C TRP A 110 19.30 -8.96 -6.07
N SER A 111 18.29 -9.56 -5.45
CA SER A 111 17.22 -10.29 -6.12
C SER A 111 15.89 -10.09 -5.41
N THR A 112 14.78 -10.15 -6.13
CA THR A 112 13.44 -10.18 -5.54
C THR A 112 13.00 -11.60 -5.14
N ASN A 113 13.79 -12.62 -5.48
CA ASN A 113 13.44 -14.02 -5.24
C ASN A 113 13.33 -14.33 -3.75
N GLY A 114 12.23 -14.98 -3.36
CA GLY A 114 11.97 -15.36 -1.96
C GLY A 114 11.46 -14.23 -1.07
N VAL A 115 11.41 -12.99 -1.55
CA VAL A 115 10.84 -11.87 -0.78
C VAL A 115 9.31 -11.92 -0.84
N ALA A 116 8.68 -12.26 0.28
CA ALA A 116 7.24 -12.19 0.42
C ALA A 116 6.81 -10.75 0.75
N VAL A 117 5.74 -10.27 0.10
CA VAL A 117 5.17 -8.94 0.34
C VAL A 117 3.71 -9.09 0.77
N THR A 118 3.37 -8.54 1.92
CA THR A 118 2.00 -8.55 2.45
C THR A 118 1.55 -7.14 2.80
N THR A 119 0.25 -6.88 2.69
CA THR A 119 -0.34 -5.63 3.12
C THR A 119 -0.59 -5.71 4.62
N SER A 120 -0.14 -4.72 5.37
CA SER A 120 -0.39 -4.68 6.82
C SER A 120 -1.88 -4.48 7.09
N THR A 121 -2.39 -5.16 8.11
CA THR A 121 -3.73 -4.91 8.66
C THR A 121 -3.77 -3.63 9.50
N ASN A 122 -2.61 -3.14 9.96
CA ASN A 122 -2.49 -1.85 10.63
C ASN A 122 -2.41 -0.73 9.59
N THR A 123 -3.53 0.00 9.45
CA THR A 123 -3.65 1.16 8.57
C THR A 123 -3.56 2.50 9.31
N ASN A 124 -3.21 2.49 10.60
CA ASN A 124 -3.07 3.71 11.40
C ASN A 124 -1.99 4.60 10.79
N GLU A 125 -2.30 5.90 10.73
CA GLU A 125 -1.38 6.95 10.29
C GLU A 125 -0.81 6.75 8.87
N VAL A 126 -1.40 5.86 8.08
CA VAL A 126 -1.01 5.67 6.67
C VAL A 126 -1.63 6.81 5.85
N PRO A 127 -0.82 7.67 5.20
CA PRO A 127 -1.34 8.77 4.41
C PRO A 127 -2.17 8.27 3.22
N VAL A 128 -3.14 9.08 2.78
CA VAL A 128 -3.95 8.78 1.60
C VAL A 128 -3.06 8.47 0.39
N GLY A 129 -3.43 7.45 -0.38
CA GLY A 129 -2.63 7.00 -1.53
C GLY A 129 -1.42 6.15 -1.17
N HIS A 130 -1.32 5.70 0.07
CA HIS A 130 -0.27 4.79 0.53
C HIS A 130 -0.86 3.55 1.20
N GLN A 131 0.01 2.57 1.39
CA GLN A 131 -0.29 1.34 2.11
C GLN A 131 0.94 0.92 2.90
N ARG A 132 0.74 0.57 4.18
CA ARG A 132 1.78 -0.10 4.94
C ARG A 132 1.96 -1.52 4.43
N ARG A 133 3.17 -1.86 4.01
CA ARG A 133 3.54 -3.18 3.48
C ARG A 133 4.66 -3.78 4.31
N VAL A 134 4.59 -5.09 4.49
CA VAL A 134 5.63 -5.88 5.16
C VAL A 134 6.30 -6.75 4.11
N PHE A 135 7.60 -6.54 3.95
CA PHE A 135 8.49 -7.33 3.13
C PHE A 135 9.23 -8.30 4.04
N SER A 136 9.29 -9.58 3.67
CA SER A 136 9.92 -10.58 4.53
C SER A 136 10.69 -11.61 3.73
N ILE A 137 11.75 -12.12 4.34
CA ILE A 137 12.55 -13.23 3.82
C ILE A 137 12.79 -14.25 4.93
N ASP A 138 12.71 -15.52 4.55
CA ASP A 138 13.06 -16.63 5.42
C ASP A 138 14.58 -16.73 5.58
N ARG A 139 15.01 -16.78 6.84
CA ARG A 139 16.40 -16.89 7.26
C ARG A 139 16.80 -18.32 7.59
N SER A 140 15.83 -19.19 7.91
CA SER A 140 16.09 -20.56 8.36
C SER A 140 16.86 -21.38 7.32
N ASN A 141 16.68 -21.04 6.04
CA ASN A 141 17.32 -21.71 4.91
C ASN A 141 18.59 -21.00 4.40
N SER A 142 19.09 -19.98 5.11
CA SER A 142 20.26 -19.23 4.66
C SER A 142 21.50 -19.54 5.50
N ALA A 143 22.48 -20.18 4.87
CA ALA A 143 23.79 -20.43 5.48
C ALA A 143 24.66 -19.16 5.65
N THR A 144 24.18 -18.00 5.18
CA THR A 144 24.91 -16.74 5.17
C THR A 144 24.07 -15.60 5.74
N ARG A 145 24.71 -14.45 5.97
CA ARG A 145 24.01 -13.21 6.36
C ARG A 145 23.09 -12.79 5.22
N GLN A 146 21.86 -12.42 5.56
CA GLN A 146 20.90 -11.86 4.60
C GLN A 146 20.70 -10.37 4.87
N PHE A 147 20.63 -9.60 3.79
CA PHE A 147 20.23 -8.20 3.78
C PHE A 147 18.89 -8.09 3.07
N LEU A 148 18.01 -7.25 3.59
CA LEU A 148 16.74 -6.89 2.95
C LEU A 148 16.72 -5.38 2.74
N ARG A 149 16.38 -4.94 1.53
CA ARG A 149 16.22 -3.52 1.18
C ARG A 149 14.96 -3.30 0.37
N LEU A 150 14.56 -2.05 0.24
CA LEU A 150 13.59 -1.62 -0.75
C LEU A 150 14.28 -0.97 -1.94
N LYS A 151 13.70 -1.19 -3.12
CA LYS A 151 14.07 -0.49 -4.34
C LYS A 151 12.83 0.16 -4.93
N ALA A 152 12.91 1.46 -5.12
CA ALA A 152 11.93 2.23 -5.88
C ALA A 152 12.46 2.47 -7.30
N THR A 153 11.62 2.25 -8.30
CA THR A 153 11.91 2.56 -9.70
C THR A 153 10.76 3.34 -10.31
N MET A 154 11.09 4.28 -11.18
CA MET A 154 10.14 5.00 -12.02
C MET A 154 10.81 5.16 -13.39
N PRO A 155 10.06 4.99 -14.50
CA PRO A 155 10.60 5.12 -15.86
C PRO A 155 11.11 6.53 -16.17
#